data_AF-A0A248KII7-F1
#
_entry.id   AF-A0A248KII7-F1
#
_cell.length_a   1.000
_cell.length_b   1.000
_cell.length_c   1.000
_cell.angle_alpha   90.00
_cell.angle_beta   90.00
_cell.angle_gamma   90.00
#
_symmetry.space_group_name_H-M   'P 1'
#
loop_
_entity.id
_entity.type
_entity.pdbx_description
1 polymer ?
#
loop_
_entity_poly.entity_id
_entity_poly.type
_entity_poly.pdbx_seq_one_letter_code
_entity_poly.pdbx_strand_id
1 'polypeptide(L)'
;MKREHIISQLYQVIHTTVNRTLNKQQSFGHTLTLEGDPYVSGKFALALSLLLERGMEPEDQWRSVWPVLVAAPCDNWGKYYFLQALLKLKQHESLERVLSAEQLTTLRCNLNWQEMVEEGTWQLNPRFPTNFYGVAFSVARLRFLLGWESERASQEILQRLLAHYRAHAQNGCADETNGHGRFDRYSVLLVAEICQRHLETGLEVADWLKASLRQAVTLVLSMLNADGSGFQWGAR
;
A
#
# COMPACT_ATOMS: atom_id res chain seq x y z
N MET A 1 -13.95 23.62 -6.91
CA MET A 1 -14.05 23.63 -8.39
C MET A 1 -12.98 22.82 -9.12
N LYS A 2 -11.72 23.28 -9.36
CA LYS A 2 -10.72 22.47 -10.13
C LYS A 2 -10.34 21.15 -9.44
N ARG A 3 -10.11 21.16 -8.13
CA ARG A 3 -9.74 19.97 -7.34
C ARG A 3 -10.85 18.90 -7.35
N GLU A 4 -12.08 19.28 -7.06
CA GLU A 4 -13.21 18.34 -7.04
C GLU A 4 -13.50 17.77 -8.42
N HIS A 5 -13.34 18.58 -9.47
CA HIS A 5 -13.46 18.11 -10.84
C HIS A 5 -12.42 17.02 -11.17
N ILE A 6 -11.14 17.26 -10.83
CA ILE A 6 -10.07 16.27 -11.01
C ILE A 6 -10.37 15.00 -10.20
N ILE A 7 -10.77 15.14 -8.94
CA ILE A 7 -11.13 13.99 -8.09
C ILE A 7 -12.28 13.19 -8.74
N SER A 8 -13.34 13.87 -9.18
CA SER A 8 -14.48 13.21 -9.84
C SER A 8 -14.05 12.47 -11.11
N GLN A 9 -13.15 13.04 -11.92
CA GLN A 9 -12.63 12.38 -13.11
C GLN A 9 -11.80 11.14 -12.75
N LEU A 10 -10.97 11.19 -11.71
CA LEU A 10 -10.20 10.03 -11.24
C LEU A 10 -11.12 8.89 -10.79
N TYR A 11 -12.17 9.20 -10.05
CA TYR A 11 -13.16 8.21 -9.64
C TYR A 11 -13.90 7.59 -10.84
N GLN A 12 -14.21 8.36 -11.87
CA GLN A 12 -14.79 7.83 -13.12
C GLN A 12 -13.82 6.90 -13.86
N VAL A 13 -12.52 7.20 -13.86
CA VAL A 13 -11.50 6.31 -14.42
C VAL A 13 -11.41 5.00 -13.63
N ILE A 14 -11.41 5.08 -12.29
CA ILE A 14 -11.41 3.88 -11.42
C ILE A 14 -12.65 3.03 -11.70
N HIS A 15 -13.84 3.64 -11.64
CA HIS A 15 -15.12 2.98 -11.91
C HIS A 15 -15.13 2.28 -13.27
N THR A 16 -14.71 2.98 -14.32
CA THR A 16 -14.66 2.43 -15.68
C THR A 16 -13.66 1.27 -15.79
N THR A 17 -12.48 1.41 -15.19
CA THR A 17 -11.42 0.39 -15.25
C THR A 17 -11.85 -0.88 -14.53
N VAL A 18 -12.44 -0.75 -13.33
CA VAL A 18 -12.93 -1.88 -12.54
C VAL A 18 -14.07 -2.59 -13.29
N ASN A 19 -15.08 -1.85 -13.76
CA ASN A 19 -16.20 -2.43 -14.51
C ASN A 19 -15.74 -3.15 -15.78
N ARG A 20 -14.80 -2.58 -16.54
CA ARG A 20 -14.24 -3.24 -17.72
C ARG A 20 -13.49 -4.52 -17.37
N THR A 21 -12.68 -4.49 -16.30
CA THR A 21 -11.92 -5.67 -15.86
C THR A 21 -12.83 -6.84 -15.50
N LEU A 22 -13.91 -6.58 -14.75
CA LEU A 22 -14.87 -7.64 -14.41
C LEU A 22 -15.58 -8.21 -15.63
N ASN A 23 -15.90 -7.35 -16.60
CA ASN A 23 -16.55 -7.76 -17.84
C ASN A 23 -15.56 -8.30 -18.89
N LYS A 24 -14.28 -8.49 -18.52
CA LYS A 24 -13.18 -8.95 -19.42
C LYS A 24 -13.03 -8.07 -20.67
N GLN A 25 -13.28 -6.77 -20.51
CA GLN A 25 -13.16 -5.75 -21.55
C GLN A 25 -11.81 -5.03 -21.48
N GLN A 26 -11.41 -4.40 -22.59
CA GLN A 26 -10.15 -3.67 -22.67
C GLN A 26 -10.16 -2.34 -21.91
N SER A 27 -9.14 -2.13 -21.08
CA SER A 27 -8.77 -0.86 -20.47
C SER A 27 -7.38 -0.47 -20.95
N PHE A 28 -7.21 0.75 -21.46
CA PHE A 28 -5.92 1.27 -21.96
C PHE A 28 -5.25 0.35 -23.01
N GLY A 29 -6.05 -0.33 -23.85
CA GLY A 29 -5.53 -1.25 -24.88
C GLY A 29 -5.24 -2.67 -24.39
N HIS A 30 -5.49 -2.98 -23.11
CA HIS A 30 -5.20 -4.29 -22.50
C HIS A 30 -6.43 -4.87 -21.80
N THR A 31 -6.58 -6.19 -21.84
CA THR A 31 -7.55 -6.89 -20.98
C THR A 31 -6.91 -7.13 -19.63
N LEU A 32 -7.36 -6.37 -18.63
CA LEU A 32 -6.94 -6.59 -17.25
C LEU A 32 -7.71 -7.80 -16.69
N THR A 33 -7.03 -8.64 -15.91
CA THR A 33 -7.64 -9.81 -15.25
C THR A 33 -7.26 -9.83 -13.78
N LEU A 34 -7.99 -10.62 -12.99
CA LEU A 34 -7.62 -10.92 -11.61
C LEU A 34 -6.59 -12.06 -11.50
N GLU A 35 -6.08 -12.54 -12.62
CA GLU A 35 -5.19 -13.70 -12.70
C GLU A 35 -3.74 -13.26 -12.96
N GLY A 36 -2.76 -13.97 -12.39
CA GLY A 36 -1.34 -13.81 -12.73
C GLY A 36 -0.61 -12.61 -12.11
N ASP A 37 -1.30 -11.65 -11.49
CA ASP A 37 -0.68 -10.59 -10.66
C ASP A 37 -0.96 -10.86 -9.16
N PRO A 38 0.05 -11.16 -8.33
CA PRO A 38 -0.12 -11.48 -6.91
C PRO A 38 -0.59 -10.27 -6.07
N TYR A 39 -0.68 -9.08 -6.65
CA TYR A 39 -1.11 -7.85 -5.98
C TYR A 39 -2.51 -7.40 -6.39
N VAL A 40 -3.09 -8.01 -7.43
CA VAL A 40 -4.31 -7.50 -8.08
C VAL A 40 -5.52 -7.55 -7.16
N SER A 41 -5.64 -8.61 -6.35
CA SER A 41 -6.72 -8.78 -5.38
C SER A 41 -6.81 -7.60 -4.41
N GLY A 42 -5.68 -7.19 -3.84
CA GLY A 42 -5.59 -6.06 -2.94
C GLY A 42 -5.87 -4.71 -3.62
N LYS A 43 -5.32 -4.49 -4.82
CA LYS A 43 -5.58 -3.27 -5.61
C LYS A 43 -7.06 -3.13 -5.94
N PHE A 44 -7.70 -4.23 -6.35
CA PHE A 44 -9.13 -4.26 -6.64
C PHE A 44 -9.97 -4.04 -5.39
N ALA A 45 -9.67 -4.73 -4.28
CA ALA A 45 -10.35 -4.50 -3.01
C ALA A 45 -10.31 -3.01 -2.61
N LEU A 46 -9.14 -2.38 -2.74
CA LEU A 46 -8.98 -0.95 -2.43
C LEU A 46 -9.80 -0.08 -3.38
N ALA A 47 -9.75 -0.33 -4.69
CA ALA A 47 -10.56 0.38 -5.67
C ALA A 47 -12.07 0.28 -5.37
N LEU A 48 -12.56 -0.91 -5.03
CA LEU A 48 -13.96 -1.13 -4.65
C LEU A 48 -14.33 -0.36 -3.39
N SER A 49 -13.49 -0.39 -2.35
CA SER A 49 -13.73 0.37 -1.12
C SER A 49 -13.78 1.89 -1.35
N LEU A 50 -13.09 2.40 -2.38
CA LEU A 50 -13.14 3.80 -2.79
C LEU A 50 -14.45 4.13 -3.51
N LEU A 51 -14.89 3.27 -4.43
CA LEU A 51 -16.16 3.45 -5.16
C LEU A 51 -17.37 3.39 -4.23
N LEU A 52 -17.38 2.45 -3.27
CA LEU A 52 -18.43 2.33 -2.26
C LEU A 52 -18.54 3.57 -1.38
N GLU A 53 -17.41 4.11 -0.88
CA GLU A 53 -17.41 5.38 -0.10
C GLU A 53 -18.02 6.54 -0.89
N ARG A 54 -17.86 6.56 -2.21
CA ARG A 54 -18.42 7.61 -3.07
C ARG A 54 -19.88 7.40 -3.44
N GLY A 55 -20.50 6.28 -3.02
CA GLY A 55 -21.84 5.92 -3.44
C GLY A 55 -21.96 5.74 -4.96
N MET A 56 -20.84 5.48 -5.64
CA MET A 56 -20.84 5.27 -7.09
C MET A 56 -21.31 3.88 -7.48
N GLU A 57 -21.36 2.97 -6.51
CA GLU A 57 -21.67 1.57 -6.71
C GLU A 57 -22.53 1.05 -5.53
N PRO A 58 -23.68 0.39 -5.79
CA PRO A 58 -24.44 -0.26 -4.74
C PRO A 58 -23.66 -1.45 -4.15
N GLU A 59 -23.71 -1.64 -2.83
CA GLU A 59 -23.03 -2.77 -2.14
C GLU A 59 -23.43 -4.13 -2.75
N ASP A 60 -24.68 -4.28 -3.16
CA ASP A 60 -25.22 -5.52 -3.75
C ASP A 60 -24.61 -5.88 -5.11
N GLN A 61 -24.23 -4.88 -5.91
CA GLN A 61 -23.68 -5.10 -7.26
C GLN A 61 -22.29 -5.76 -7.20
N TRP A 62 -21.57 -5.56 -6.09
CA TRP A 62 -20.18 -6.01 -5.94
C TRP A 62 -20.03 -7.18 -4.98
N ARG A 63 -21.12 -7.60 -4.35
CA ARG A 63 -21.14 -8.72 -3.40
C ARG A 63 -20.60 -10.02 -3.99
N SER A 64 -20.80 -10.25 -5.29
CA SER A 64 -20.28 -11.43 -6.00
C SER A 64 -18.77 -11.38 -6.29
N VAL A 65 -18.16 -10.19 -6.22
CA VAL A 65 -16.74 -9.97 -6.54
C VAL A 65 -15.85 -10.24 -5.34
N TRP A 66 -16.31 -9.90 -4.13
CA TRP A 66 -15.56 -10.11 -2.89
C TRP A 66 -15.12 -11.55 -2.65
N PRO A 67 -15.95 -12.60 -2.86
CA PRO A 67 -15.50 -14.00 -2.78
C PRO A 67 -14.32 -14.30 -3.71
N VAL A 68 -14.33 -13.76 -4.94
CA VAL A 68 -13.26 -13.96 -5.91
C VAL A 68 -11.97 -13.29 -5.43
N LEU A 69 -12.06 -12.06 -4.91
CA LEU A 69 -10.90 -11.34 -4.37
C LEU A 69 -10.31 -12.02 -3.13
N VAL A 70 -11.16 -12.57 -2.25
CA VAL A 70 -10.75 -13.30 -1.03
C VAL A 70 -10.01 -14.59 -1.39
N ALA A 71 -10.42 -15.28 -2.45
CA ALA A 71 -9.81 -16.54 -2.89
C ALA A 71 -8.53 -16.33 -3.74
N ALA A 72 -8.35 -15.15 -4.32
CA ALA A 72 -7.21 -14.84 -5.17
C ALA A 72 -5.90 -14.69 -4.36
N PRO A 73 -4.74 -15.00 -4.95
CA PRO A 73 -3.44 -14.72 -4.34
C PRO A 73 -3.31 -13.24 -3.95
N CYS A 74 -2.65 -12.99 -2.82
CA CYS A 74 -2.50 -11.66 -2.25
C CYS A 74 -1.17 -11.59 -1.49
N ASP A 75 -0.10 -11.25 -2.19
CA ASP A 75 1.26 -11.26 -1.62
C ASP A 75 1.70 -9.85 -1.26
N ASN A 76 2.52 -9.71 -0.20
CA ASN A 76 3.26 -8.49 0.12
C ASN A 76 2.42 -7.20 0.05
N TRP A 77 2.65 -6.36 -0.98
CA TRP A 77 1.91 -5.12 -1.24
C TRP A 77 0.41 -5.35 -1.50
N GLY A 78 0.05 -6.48 -2.10
CA GLY A 78 -1.34 -6.91 -2.23
C GLY A 78 -2.01 -6.98 -0.86
N LYS A 79 -1.35 -7.59 0.13
CA LYS A 79 -1.87 -7.67 1.50
C LYS A 79 -2.11 -6.30 2.10
N TYR A 80 -1.15 -5.39 1.91
CA TYR A 80 -1.27 -4.00 2.35
C TYR A 80 -2.50 -3.31 1.73
N TYR A 81 -2.66 -3.35 0.40
CA TYR A 81 -3.81 -2.72 -0.26
C TYR A 81 -5.15 -3.34 0.16
N PHE A 82 -5.19 -4.67 0.35
CA PHE A 82 -6.39 -5.35 0.82
C PHE A 82 -6.74 -4.89 2.24
N LEU A 83 -5.77 -4.83 3.15
CA LEU A 83 -5.99 -4.35 4.52
C LEU A 83 -6.43 -2.88 4.57
N GLN A 84 -5.91 -2.02 3.68
CA GLN A 84 -6.41 -0.65 3.54
C GLN A 84 -7.89 -0.64 3.14
N ALA A 85 -8.30 -1.50 2.21
CA ALA A 85 -9.70 -1.65 1.81
C ALA A 85 -10.58 -2.04 2.99
N LEU A 86 -10.16 -3.04 3.78
CA LEU A 86 -10.92 -3.51 4.95
C LEU A 86 -11.04 -2.43 6.01
N LEU A 87 -9.95 -1.71 6.31
CA LEU A 87 -9.99 -0.63 7.30
C LEU A 87 -10.95 0.46 6.85
N LYS A 88 -10.94 0.79 5.57
CA LYS A 88 -11.83 1.78 4.98
C LYS A 88 -13.29 1.35 5.04
N LEU A 89 -13.59 0.10 4.69
CA LEU A 89 -14.93 -0.46 4.84
C LEU A 89 -15.40 -0.47 6.31
N LYS A 90 -14.50 -0.74 7.26
CA LYS A 90 -14.79 -0.68 8.70
C LYS A 90 -15.13 0.74 9.14
N GLN A 91 -14.35 1.73 8.70
CA GLN A 91 -14.58 3.16 8.99
C GLN A 91 -15.92 3.69 8.44
N HIS A 92 -16.45 3.05 7.39
CA HIS A 92 -17.75 3.35 6.78
C HIS A 92 -18.87 2.40 7.21
N GLU A 93 -18.64 1.55 8.22
CA GLU A 93 -19.63 0.59 8.74
C GLU A 93 -20.21 -0.35 7.65
N SER A 94 -19.44 -0.60 6.59
CA SER A 94 -19.82 -1.47 5.46
C SER A 94 -19.13 -2.82 5.48
N LEU A 95 -18.12 -3.01 6.32
CA LEU A 95 -17.26 -4.21 6.31
C LEU A 95 -18.08 -5.50 6.43
N GLU A 96 -18.92 -5.61 7.45
CA GLU A 96 -19.74 -6.79 7.74
C GLU A 96 -20.96 -6.92 6.82
N ARG A 97 -21.34 -5.85 6.11
CA ARG A 97 -22.38 -5.89 5.07
C ARG A 97 -21.85 -6.51 3.78
N VAL A 98 -20.58 -6.27 3.51
CA VAL A 98 -19.90 -6.65 2.26
C VAL A 98 -19.21 -8.01 2.36
N LEU A 99 -18.63 -8.34 3.52
CA LEU A 99 -17.87 -9.57 3.76
C LEU A 99 -18.50 -10.41 4.87
N SER A 100 -18.60 -11.72 4.65
CA SER A 100 -19.05 -12.68 5.67
C SER A 100 -17.98 -12.92 6.73
N ALA A 101 -18.41 -13.43 7.90
CA ALA A 101 -17.48 -13.81 8.98
C ALA A 101 -16.45 -14.87 8.53
N GLU A 102 -16.86 -15.80 7.66
CA GLU A 102 -15.97 -16.81 7.07
C GLU A 102 -14.90 -16.16 6.18
N GLN A 103 -15.31 -15.22 5.31
CA GLN A 103 -14.37 -14.48 4.47
C GLN A 103 -13.39 -13.64 5.31
N LEU A 104 -13.87 -12.97 6.35
CA LEU A 104 -13.01 -12.21 7.27
C LEU A 104 -12.02 -13.12 8.01
N THR A 105 -12.43 -14.33 8.37
CA THR A 105 -11.54 -15.33 8.99
C THR A 105 -10.44 -15.76 8.01
N THR A 106 -10.80 -16.08 6.77
CA THR A 106 -9.84 -16.39 5.69
C THR A 106 -8.85 -15.25 5.46
N LEU A 107 -9.35 -14.02 5.36
CA LEU A 107 -8.51 -12.83 5.18
C LEU A 107 -7.58 -12.61 6.39
N ARG A 108 -8.05 -12.82 7.61
CA ARG A 108 -7.21 -12.67 8.82
C ARG A 108 -6.03 -13.65 8.82
N CYS A 109 -6.22 -14.86 8.30
CA CYS A 109 -5.14 -15.85 8.14
C CYS A 109 -4.17 -15.47 7.02
N ASN A 110 -4.70 -15.05 5.86
CA ASN A 110 -3.89 -14.83 4.65
C ASN A 110 -3.15 -13.49 4.64
N LEU A 111 -3.77 -12.44 5.17
CA LEU A 111 -3.23 -11.07 5.20
C LEU A 111 -2.30 -10.88 6.40
N ASN A 112 -1.24 -11.67 6.47
CA ASN A 112 -0.29 -11.72 7.58
C ASN A 112 1.10 -11.18 7.18
N TRP A 113 1.89 -10.73 8.17
CA TRP A 113 3.22 -10.13 7.96
C TRP A 113 4.37 -11.09 8.26
N GLN A 114 4.10 -12.21 8.92
CA GLN A 114 5.07 -13.14 9.49
C GLN A 114 5.97 -13.82 8.44
N GLU A 115 5.56 -13.83 7.17
CA GLU A 115 6.43 -14.33 6.10
C GLU A 115 7.63 -13.41 5.84
N MET A 116 7.50 -12.11 6.15
CA MET A 116 8.47 -11.06 5.88
C MET A 116 9.41 -10.84 7.06
N VAL A 117 8.88 -10.88 8.28
CA VAL A 117 9.64 -10.60 9.50
C VAL A 117 9.42 -11.72 10.51
N GLU A 118 10.51 -12.19 11.12
CA GLU A 118 10.46 -13.20 12.18
C GLU A 118 10.02 -12.58 13.51
N GLU A 119 9.02 -13.19 14.15
CA GLU A 119 8.54 -12.77 15.45
C GLU A 119 9.56 -13.09 16.56
N GLY A 120 9.79 -12.15 17.47
CA GLY A 120 10.76 -12.28 18.56
C GLY A 120 12.12 -11.68 18.25
N THR A 121 12.69 -11.95 17.07
CA THR A 121 13.93 -11.30 16.61
C THR A 121 13.63 -9.98 15.88
N TRP A 122 12.44 -9.87 15.29
CA TRP A 122 12.01 -8.76 14.41
C TRP A 122 12.95 -8.55 13.23
N GLN A 123 13.70 -9.59 12.84
CA GLN A 123 14.58 -9.55 11.69
C GLN A 123 13.81 -9.83 10.41
N LEU A 124 14.11 -9.07 9.37
CA LEU A 124 13.59 -9.34 8.03
C LEU A 124 14.14 -10.67 7.52
N ASN A 125 13.27 -11.46 6.91
CA ASN A 125 13.67 -12.67 6.22
C ASN A 125 14.67 -12.31 5.10
N PRO A 126 15.85 -12.96 5.02
CA PRO A 126 16.92 -12.61 4.08
C PRO A 126 16.53 -12.62 2.59
N ARG A 127 15.43 -13.29 2.22
CA ARG A 127 14.91 -13.26 0.85
C ARG A 127 14.33 -11.91 0.43
N PHE A 128 14.03 -11.02 1.39
CA PHE A 128 13.43 -9.73 1.12
C PHE A 128 14.43 -8.57 1.24
N PRO A 129 14.36 -7.56 0.35
CA PRO A 129 15.09 -6.30 0.52
C PRO A 129 14.55 -5.46 1.68
N THR A 130 15.36 -4.54 2.22
CA THR A 130 15.06 -3.84 3.48
C THR A 130 13.80 -2.98 3.43
N ASN A 131 13.35 -2.56 2.25
CA ASN A 131 12.07 -1.87 2.07
C ASN A 131 10.85 -2.72 2.48
N PHE A 132 10.97 -4.05 2.57
CA PHE A 132 9.91 -4.92 3.08
C PHE A 132 9.63 -4.76 4.58
N TYR A 133 10.54 -4.15 5.35
CA TYR A 133 10.17 -3.70 6.69
C TYR A 133 9.00 -2.70 6.63
N GLY A 134 8.95 -1.82 5.62
CA GLY A 134 7.84 -0.89 5.41
C GLY A 134 6.52 -1.59 5.07
N VAL A 135 6.57 -2.66 4.27
CA VAL A 135 5.40 -3.48 3.93
C VAL A 135 4.92 -4.24 5.17
N ALA A 136 5.81 -4.93 5.86
CA ALA A 136 5.51 -5.68 7.07
C ALA A 136 4.92 -4.79 8.18
N PHE A 137 5.50 -3.60 8.39
CA PHE A 137 4.96 -2.59 9.29
C PHE A 137 3.53 -2.22 8.91
N SER A 138 3.29 -1.92 7.64
CA SER A 138 1.96 -1.48 7.17
C SER A 138 0.92 -2.57 7.39
N VAL A 139 1.26 -3.82 7.07
CA VAL A 139 0.39 -4.98 7.29
C VAL A 139 0.09 -5.14 8.79
N ALA A 140 1.11 -5.16 9.65
CA ALA A 140 0.92 -5.27 11.10
C ALA A 140 0.09 -4.11 11.69
N ARG A 141 0.35 -2.88 11.24
CA ARG A 141 -0.36 -1.68 11.71
C ARG A 141 -1.83 -1.70 11.34
N LEU A 142 -2.15 -2.06 10.10
CA LEU A 142 -3.54 -2.14 9.65
C LEU A 142 -4.29 -3.27 10.34
N ARG A 143 -3.66 -4.42 10.60
CA ARG A 143 -4.25 -5.51 11.39
C ARG A 143 -4.55 -5.08 12.83
N PHE A 144 -3.67 -4.30 13.46
CA PHE A 144 -3.96 -3.68 14.75
C PHE A 144 -5.18 -2.73 14.67
N LEU A 145 -5.26 -1.84 13.69
CA LEU A 145 -6.39 -0.92 13.52
C LEU A 145 -7.72 -1.65 13.22
N LEU A 146 -7.64 -2.80 12.56
CA LEU A 146 -8.79 -3.70 12.37
C LEU A 146 -9.19 -4.40 13.67
N GLY A 147 -8.36 -4.39 14.71
CA GLY A 147 -8.58 -5.09 15.97
C GLY A 147 -8.22 -6.57 15.92
N TRP A 148 -7.40 -6.99 14.95
CA TRP A 148 -7.04 -8.39 14.74
C TRP A 148 -5.83 -8.84 15.57
N GLU A 149 -5.01 -7.91 16.04
CA GLU A 149 -3.84 -8.19 16.88
C GLU A 149 -3.42 -6.96 17.70
N SER A 150 -2.48 -7.15 18.63
CA SER A 150 -1.92 -6.06 19.43
C SER A 150 -1.01 -5.14 18.60
N GLU A 151 -0.77 -3.92 19.08
CA GLU A 151 0.08 -2.94 18.40
C GLU A 151 1.57 -3.34 18.32
N ARG A 152 2.01 -4.27 19.17
CA ARG A 152 3.42 -4.59 19.40
C ARG A 152 4.21 -4.87 18.12
N ALA A 153 3.71 -5.75 17.25
CA ALA A 153 4.41 -6.10 16.01
C ALA A 153 4.64 -4.87 15.14
N SER A 154 3.63 -4.01 14.99
CA SER A 154 3.75 -2.79 14.19
C SER A 154 4.79 -1.82 14.76
N GLN A 155 4.88 -1.69 16.08
CA GLN A 155 5.87 -0.82 16.74
C GLN A 155 7.30 -1.35 16.57
N GLU A 156 7.52 -2.64 16.83
CA GLU A 156 8.84 -3.27 16.74
C GLU A 156 9.37 -3.24 15.31
N ILE A 157 8.53 -3.60 14.33
CA ILE A 157 8.89 -3.56 12.91
C ILE A 157 9.19 -2.13 12.44
N LEU A 158 8.38 -1.15 12.87
CA LEU A 158 8.62 0.26 12.56
C LEU A 158 9.95 0.74 13.14
N GLN A 159 10.26 0.39 14.39
CA GLN A 159 11.53 0.78 15.01
C GLN A 159 12.73 0.23 14.23
N ARG A 160 12.67 -1.01 13.75
CA ARG A 160 13.70 -1.60 12.89
C ARG A 160 13.88 -0.83 11.59
N LEU A 161 12.77 -0.48 10.92
CA LEU A 161 12.79 0.32 9.71
C LEU A 161 13.42 1.70 9.94
N LEU A 162 12.99 2.40 10.99
CA LEU A 162 13.47 3.75 11.28
C LEU A 162 14.94 3.76 11.71
N ALA A 163 15.40 2.73 12.42
CA ALA A 163 16.81 2.55 12.73
C ALA A 163 17.64 2.35 11.44
N HIS A 164 17.15 1.53 10.50
CA HIS A 164 17.76 1.35 9.19
C HIS A 164 17.87 2.68 8.42
N TYR A 165 16.78 3.43 8.32
CA TYR A 165 16.78 4.72 7.62
C TYR A 165 17.73 5.73 8.27
N ARG A 166 17.82 5.78 9.59
CA ARG A 166 18.78 6.67 10.27
C ARG A 166 20.23 6.31 9.97
N ALA A 167 20.54 5.02 9.88
CA ALA A 167 21.91 4.56 9.64
C ALA A 167 22.32 4.63 8.16
N HIS A 168 21.35 4.47 7.24
CA HIS A 168 21.64 4.19 5.83
C HIS A 168 20.90 5.08 4.82
N ALA A 169 20.20 6.14 5.26
CA ALA A 169 19.65 7.12 4.33
C ALA A 169 20.67 8.22 3.98
N GLN A 170 20.72 8.58 2.70
CA GLN A 170 21.56 9.65 2.18
C GLN A 170 20.73 10.59 1.29
N ASN A 171 20.81 11.90 1.53
CA ASN A 171 20.06 12.92 0.79
C ASN A 171 18.53 12.67 0.74
N GLY A 172 17.98 12.08 1.80
CA GLY A 172 16.57 11.69 1.85
C GLY A 172 16.22 10.38 1.15
N CYS A 173 17.18 9.72 0.48
CA CYS A 173 16.99 8.42 -0.15
C CYS A 173 17.38 7.30 0.82
N ALA A 174 16.50 6.32 1.01
CA ALA A 174 16.78 5.18 1.88
C ALA A 174 17.44 4.03 1.08
N ASP A 175 18.51 3.46 1.63
CA ASP A 175 19.15 2.26 1.08
C ASP A 175 18.21 1.04 1.18
N GLU A 176 17.97 0.37 0.05
CA GLU A 176 17.12 -0.84 0.00
C GLU A 176 17.86 -2.14 0.33
N THR A 177 19.14 -2.03 0.68
CA THR A 177 19.98 -3.12 1.17
C THR A 177 20.37 -2.88 2.61
N ASN A 178 21.10 -3.82 3.21
CA ASN A 178 21.67 -3.68 4.56
C ASN A 178 22.94 -2.79 4.55
N GLY A 179 22.87 -1.59 3.97
CA GLY A 179 23.99 -0.64 3.92
C GLY A 179 24.96 -0.84 2.75
N HIS A 180 24.56 -1.56 1.69
CA HIS A 180 25.38 -1.79 0.50
C HIS A 180 25.15 -0.75 -0.61
N GLY A 181 24.35 0.28 -0.36
CA GLY A 181 24.23 1.46 -1.23
C GLY A 181 23.34 1.25 -2.46
N ARG A 182 22.26 0.47 -2.35
CA ARG A 182 21.29 0.36 -3.45
C ARG A 182 20.29 1.52 -3.37
N PHE A 183 20.58 2.55 -4.16
CA PHE A 183 19.71 3.72 -4.34
C PHE A 183 19.05 3.70 -5.72
N ASP A 184 17.87 3.09 -5.83
CA ASP A 184 17.08 3.05 -7.06
C ASP A 184 15.86 4.00 -7.00
N ARG A 185 15.00 3.94 -8.02
CA ARG A 185 13.85 4.85 -8.15
C ARG A 185 12.89 4.79 -6.95
N TYR A 186 12.87 3.67 -6.23
CA TYR A 186 12.04 3.50 -5.06
C TYR A 186 12.69 4.12 -3.82
N SER A 187 14.02 4.14 -3.73
CA SER A 187 14.76 4.70 -2.60
C SER A 187 14.39 6.15 -2.25
N VAL A 188 14.06 6.97 -3.26
CA VAL A 188 13.58 8.35 -3.04
C VAL A 188 12.12 8.42 -2.58
N LEU A 189 11.32 7.39 -2.89
CA LEU A 189 9.91 7.29 -2.51
C LEU A 189 9.73 6.68 -1.12
N LEU A 190 10.64 5.81 -0.67
CA LEU A 190 10.51 5.07 0.59
C LEU A 190 10.28 5.96 1.81
N VAL A 191 10.98 7.10 1.90
CA VAL A 191 10.79 8.07 2.99
C VAL A 191 9.41 8.73 2.90
N ALA A 192 8.93 9.05 1.70
CA ALA A 192 7.59 9.60 1.49
C ALA A 192 6.50 8.59 1.85
N GLU A 193 6.67 7.33 1.45
CA GLU A 193 5.73 6.26 1.77
C GLU A 193 5.62 6.02 3.27
N ILE A 194 6.75 6.00 4.00
CA ILE A 194 6.68 5.80 5.44
C ILE A 194 6.05 7.01 6.15
N CYS A 195 6.29 8.24 5.68
CA CYS A 195 5.58 9.42 6.16
C CYS A 195 4.07 9.30 5.92
N GLN A 196 3.67 8.90 4.72
CA GLN A 196 2.26 8.69 4.38
C GLN A 196 1.61 7.64 5.29
N ARG A 197 2.28 6.49 5.51
CA ARG A 197 1.77 5.44 6.40
C ARG A 197 1.58 5.92 7.84
N HIS A 198 2.45 6.79 8.35
CA HIS A 198 2.24 7.40 9.66
C HIS A 198 0.93 8.21 9.68
N LEU A 199 0.75 9.11 8.70
CA LEU A 199 -0.44 9.94 8.60
C LEU A 199 -1.72 9.11 8.45
N GLU A 200 -1.73 8.12 7.56
CA GLU A 200 -2.88 7.25 7.31
C GLU A 200 -3.29 6.39 8.51
N THR A 201 -2.33 6.09 9.40
CA THR A 201 -2.55 5.20 10.54
C THR A 201 -2.55 5.93 11.89
N GLY A 202 -2.63 7.26 11.85
CA GLY A 202 -2.75 8.13 13.03
C GLY A 202 -1.47 8.23 13.88
N LEU A 203 -0.30 7.94 13.31
CA LEU A 203 0.99 8.11 13.98
C LEU A 203 1.59 9.50 13.67
N GLU A 204 2.37 10.01 14.61
CA GLU A 204 3.12 11.24 14.40
C GLU A 204 4.38 10.98 13.58
N VAL A 205 4.61 11.80 12.54
CA VAL A 205 5.85 11.77 11.78
C VAL A 205 6.95 12.48 12.58
N ALA A 206 8.02 11.76 12.91
CA ALA A 206 9.16 12.34 13.62
C ALA A 206 9.87 13.45 12.79
N ASP A 207 10.42 14.46 13.45
CA ASP A 207 10.99 15.63 12.76
C ASP A 207 12.18 15.30 11.85
N TRP A 208 13.04 14.38 12.25
CA TRP A 208 14.15 13.92 11.41
C TRP A 208 13.65 13.26 10.11
N LEU A 209 12.50 12.58 10.18
CA LEU A 209 11.88 11.92 9.02
C LEU A 209 11.25 12.96 8.10
N LYS A 210 10.61 14.02 8.65
CA LYS A 210 10.17 15.19 7.87
C LYS A 210 11.34 15.89 7.19
N ALA A 211 12.47 16.03 7.88
CA ALA A 211 13.69 16.62 7.31
C ALA A 211 14.24 15.77 6.16
N SER A 212 14.27 14.44 6.34
CA SER A 212 14.65 13.48 5.30
C SER A 212 13.72 13.57 4.07
N LEU A 213 12.40 13.65 4.29
CA LEU A 213 11.41 13.85 3.23
C LEU A 213 11.67 15.15 2.46
N ARG A 214 12.00 16.25 3.17
CA ARG A 214 12.34 17.52 2.52
C ARG A 214 13.56 17.38 1.62
N GLN A 215 14.59 16.65 2.05
CA GLN A 215 15.78 16.39 1.21
C GLN A 215 15.43 15.60 -0.04
N ALA A 216 14.63 14.53 0.08
CA ALA A 216 14.17 13.75 -1.05
C ALA A 216 13.39 14.61 -2.06
N VAL A 217 12.47 15.45 -1.59
CA VAL A 217 11.71 16.39 -2.44
C VAL A 217 12.64 17.42 -3.09
N THR A 218 13.59 18.00 -2.35
CA THR A 218 14.57 18.94 -2.92
C THR A 218 15.37 18.29 -4.04
N LEU A 219 15.81 17.04 -3.86
CA LEU A 219 16.49 16.27 -4.90
C LEU A 219 15.59 16.08 -6.12
N VAL A 220 14.36 15.60 -5.96
CA VAL A 220 13.40 15.44 -7.08
C VAL A 220 13.21 16.75 -7.83
N LEU A 221 12.93 17.85 -7.11
CA LEU A 221 12.70 19.17 -7.71
C LEU A 221 13.92 19.68 -8.48
N SER A 222 15.14 19.41 -7.98
CA SER A 222 16.38 19.81 -8.65
C SER A 222 16.60 19.12 -9.99
N MET A 223 15.96 17.96 -10.18
CA MET A 223 16.07 17.17 -11.41
C MET A 223 14.97 17.50 -12.42
N LEU A 224 13.91 18.22 -12.03
CA LEU A 224 12.80 18.53 -12.94
C LEU A 224 13.26 19.47 -14.07
N ASN A 225 12.75 19.21 -15.26
CA ASN A 225 12.96 20.04 -16.45
C ASN A 225 11.65 20.20 -17.25
N ALA A 226 11.63 21.19 -18.15
CA ALA A 226 10.42 21.54 -18.90
C ALA A 226 9.98 20.47 -19.91
N ASP A 227 10.88 19.58 -20.32
CA ASP A 227 10.59 18.50 -21.27
C ASP A 227 10.03 17.22 -20.60
N GLY A 228 9.97 17.19 -19.26
CA GLY A 228 9.44 16.06 -18.50
C GLY A 228 10.37 14.85 -18.42
N SER A 229 11.61 14.95 -18.93
CA SER A 229 12.62 13.88 -18.89
C SER A 229 13.47 13.88 -17.63
N GLY A 230 13.32 14.89 -16.79
CA GLY A 230 14.28 15.24 -15.74
C GLY A 230 14.38 14.24 -14.59
N PHE A 231 13.32 13.48 -14.32
CA PHE A 231 13.36 12.44 -13.30
C PHE A 231 13.81 11.10 -13.91
N GLN A 232 15.13 10.88 -14.01
CA GLN A 232 15.72 9.58 -14.40
C GLN A 232 16.48 9.00 -13.21
N TRP A 233 15.92 7.97 -12.58
CA TRP A 233 16.55 7.31 -11.43
C TRP A 233 16.46 5.79 -11.57
N GLY A 234 17.53 5.09 -11.22
CA GLY A 234 17.72 3.65 -11.44
C GLY A 234 18.59 3.35 -12.68
N ALA A 235 19.28 2.21 -12.66
CA ALA A 235 20.05 1.75 -13.81
C ALA A 235 19.09 1.44 -14.98
N ARG A 236 19.53 1.77 -16.20
CA ARG A 236 18.94 1.24 -17.43
C ARG A 236 19.18 -0.27 -17.52
#